data_AF-A0A1B6K895-F1
#
_entry.id   AF-A0A1B6K895-F1
#
_cell.length_a   1.000
_cell.length_b   1.000
_cell.length_c   1.000
_cell.angle_alpha   90.00
_cell.angle_beta   90.00
_cell.angle_gamma   90.00
#
_symmetry.space_group_name_H-M   'P 1'
#
loop_
_entity.id
_entity.type
_entity.pdbx_description
1 polymer ?
#
loop_
_entity_poly.entity_id
_entity_poly.type
_entity_poly.pdbx_seq_one_letter_code
_entity_poly.pdbx_strand_id
1 'polypeptide(L)'
;QSNDFAIGFPIVLALYKTTHPDYVNYLYLLAPVSLAILNPFGFVLMEVSRNRAGENEQSKWTTVVNVARNIATNPIVFMTTLGMLANVLFNHTLPPAMEDVLNVFGSAFTGTALFLLGLRMVGKVQKLHGFALLVPGILIAVKLLALPLVTREVVSLILQFSQHNSTEVQDLSTYGFLYGTFPSAPSVFVYATSYSMDVDLIACAMVACTFLSAPLMFASAKMVIASNLDPKQFMKTLNLFEFDISIAAVLAAVSPPVSSMSLPIFSVIYLSLARVVCLCQALLYLWLAIILTYCLTVILLPTVI
;
A
#
# COMPACT_ATOMS: atom_id res chain seq x y z
N GLN A 1 7.15 -5.84 0.75
CA GLN A 1 5.84 -6.48 0.97
C GLN A 1 5.63 -7.02 2.39
N SER A 2 6.45 -6.63 3.39
CA SER A 2 6.26 -7.16 4.76
C SER A 2 4.91 -6.77 5.37
N ASN A 3 4.40 -5.58 5.05
CA ASN A 3 3.07 -5.15 5.48
C ASN A 3 1.94 -5.97 4.83
N ASP A 4 2.14 -6.40 3.58
CA ASP A 4 1.17 -7.21 2.84
C ASP A 4 0.98 -8.57 3.52
N PHE A 5 2.04 -9.15 4.09
CA PHE A 5 1.96 -10.38 4.88
C PHE A 5 1.56 -10.16 6.34
N ALA A 6 2.05 -9.11 6.98
CA ALA A 6 1.75 -8.85 8.39
C ALA A 6 0.29 -8.43 8.62
N ILE A 7 -0.27 -7.65 7.69
CA ILE A 7 -1.58 -7.02 7.84
C ILE A 7 -2.55 -7.50 6.75
N GLY A 8 -2.08 -7.56 5.50
CA GLY A 8 -2.93 -7.92 4.36
C GLY A 8 -3.34 -9.40 4.34
N PHE A 9 -2.40 -10.32 4.60
CA PHE A 9 -2.63 -11.77 4.54
C PHE A 9 -3.76 -12.23 5.48
N PRO A 10 -3.81 -11.86 6.77
CA PRO A 10 -4.94 -12.21 7.63
C PRO A 10 -6.29 -11.73 7.10
N ILE A 11 -6.34 -10.54 6.48
CA ILE A 11 -7.56 -9.97 5.91
C ILE A 11 -7.99 -10.74 4.66
N VAL A 12 -7.08 -10.96 3.70
CA VAL A 12 -7.39 -11.73 2.49
C VAL A 12 -7.80 -13.16 2.85
N LEU A 13 -7.11 -13.78 3.80
CA LEU A 13 -7.47 -15.10 4.31
C LEU A 13 -8.88 -15.09 4.92
N ALA A 14 -9.23 -14.10 5.75
CA ALA A 14 -10.56 -14.01 6.34
C ALA A 14 -11.68 -13.78 5.30
N LEU A 15 -11.39 -13.05 4.23
CA LEU A 15 -12.38 -12.71 3.20
C LEU A 15 -12.57 -13.81 2.16
N TYR A 16 -11.48 -14.43 1.72
CA TYR A 16 -11.47 -15.26 0.51
C TYR A 16 -11.19 -16.73 0.77
N LYS A 17 -10.83 -17.16 1.99
CA LYS A 17 -10.54 -18.58 2.27
C LYS A 17 -11.68 -19.54 1.88
N THR A 18 -12.93 -19.11 1.99
CA THR A 18 -14.10 -19.95 1.67
C THR A 18 -14.58 -19.80 0.23
N THR A 19 -14.34 -18.65 -0.40
CA THR A 19 -14.84 -18.34 -1.76
C THR A 19 -13.78 -18.53 -2.83
N HIS A 20 -12.60 -17.94 -2.63
CA HIS A 20 -11.46 -17.94 -3.57
C HIS A 20 -10.14 -18.21 -2.82
N PRO A 21 -9.86 -19.46 -2.41
CA PRO A 21 -8.68 -19.79 -1.60
C PRO A 21 -7.36 -19.42 -2.31
N ASP A 22 -7.36 -19.40 -3.64
CA ASP A 22 -6.18 -19.08 -4.46
C ASP A 22 -5.75 -17.61 -4.37
N TYR A 23 -6.62 -16.69 -3.94
CA TYR A 23 -6.29 -15.26 -3.85
C TYR A 23 -5.20 -14.98 -2.83
N VAL A 24 -5.09 -15.83 -1.81
CA VAL A 24 -4.00 -15.77 -0.83
C VAL A 24 -2.65 -16.05 -1.52
N ASN A 25 -2.62 -16.95 -2.50
CA ASN A 25 -1.42 -17.28 -3.26
C ASN A 25 -0.95 -16.11 -4.13
N TYR A 26 -1.86 -15.24 -4.58
CA TYR A 26 -1.50 -14.04 -5.33
C TYR A 26 -0.64 -13.07 -4.51
N LEU A 27 -0.82 -12.97 -3.18
CA LEU A 27 0.07 -12.18 -2.32
C LEU A 27 1.52 -12.69 -2.38
N TYR A 28 1.72 -14.00 -2.44
CA TYR A 28 3.04 -14.61 -2.58
C TYR A 28 3.65 -14.40 -3.97
N LEU A 29 2.84 -14.34 -5.03
CA LEU A 29 3.31 -14.07 -6.40
C LEU A 29 3.67 -12.60 -6.63
N LEU A 30 2.95 -11.68 -5.99
CA LEU A 30 3.24 -10.25 -6.08
C LEU A 30 4.62 -9.90 -5.51
N ALA A 31 5.12 -10.71 -4.57
CA ALA A 31 6.42 -10.50 -3.95
C ALA A 31 7.60 -10.52 -4.96
N PRO A 32 7.84 -11.65 -5.66
CA PRO A 32 8.87 -11.75 -6.69
C PRO A 32 8.61 -10.81 -7.88
N VAL A 33 7.36 -10.62 -8.31
CA VAL A 33 7.03 -9.75 -9.45
C VAL A 33 7.43 -8.30 -9.15
N SER A 34 7.07 -7.78 -7.97
CA SER A 34 7.45 -6.42 -7.59
C SER A 34 8.95 -6.29 -7.32
N LEU A 35 9.61 -7.29 -6.75
CA LEU A 35 11.05 -7.23 -6.48
C LEU A 35 11.91 -7.34 -7.75
N ALA A 36 11.53 -8.20 -8.70
CA ALA A 36 12.31 -8.49 -9.90
C ALA A 36 11.97 -7.59 -11.09
N ILE A 37 10.72 -7.12 -11.21
CA ILE A 37 10.27 -6.31 -12.35
C ILE A 37 10.12 -4.85 -11.96
N LEU A 38 9.42 -4.54 -10.87
CA LEU A 38 9.05 -3.17 -10.54
C LEU A 38 10.18 -2.37 -9.85
N ASN A 39 10.88 -2.98 -8.90
CA ASN A 39 11.96 -2.31 -8.16
C ASN A 39 13.14 -1.87 -9.04
N PRO A 40 13.55 -2.61 -10.10
CA PRO A 40 14.53 -2.11 -11.06
C PRO A 40 14.17 -0.73 -11.63
N PHE A 41 12.90 -0.46 -11.98
CA PHE A 41 12.49 0.89 -12.43
C PHE A 41 12.69 1.93 -11.34
N GLY A 42 12.36 1.60 -10.08
CA GLY A 42 12.64 2.46 -8.93
C GLY A 42 14.13 2.75 -8.76
N PHE A 43 14.98 1.74 -8.89
CA PHE A 43 16.43 1.89 -8.81
C PHE A 43 17.00 2.68 -9.98
N VAL A 44 16.47 2.53 -11.20
CA VAL A 44 16.82 3.39 -12.35
C VAL A 44 16.53 4.85 -12.00
N LEU A 45 15.33 5.15 -11.48
CA LEU A 45 14.94 6.52 -11.13
C LEU A 45 15.80 7.11 -10.01
N MET A 46 16.12 6.31 -8.97
CA MET A 46 17.01 6.72 -7.88
C MET A 46 18.42 6.99 -8.39
N GLU A 47 18.95 6.15 -9.29
CA GLU A 47 20.27 6.33 -9.88
C GLU A 47 20.32 7.54 -10.82
N VAL A 48 19.27 7.78 -11.62
CA VAL A 48 19.14 9.00 -12.42
C VAL A 48 19.09 10.24 -11.53
N SER A 49 18.37 10.19 -10.41
CA SER A 49 18.32 11.27 -9.43
C SER A 49 19.70 11.55 -8.83
N ARG A 50 20.44 10.50 -8.46
CA ARG A 50 21.81 10.60 -7.92
C ARG A 50 22.78 11.18 -8.94
N ASN A 51 22.71 10.74 -10.19
CA ASN A 51 23.57 11.20 -11.28
C ASN A 51 23.21 12.60 -11.77
N ARG A 52 22.01 13.12 -11.52
CA ARG A 52 21.68 14.53 -11.75
C ARG A 52 22.22 15.45 -10.67
N ALA A 53 22.41 14.94 -9.45
CA ALA A 53 22.98 15.70 -8.34
C ALA A 53 24.53 15.79 -8.39
N GLY A 54 25.19 14.83 -9.06
CA GLY A 54 26.60 14.95 -9.43
C GLY A 54 26.73 15.50 -10.85
N GLU A 55 27.50 16.57 -11.05
CA GLU A 55 27.74 17.22 -12.36
C GLU A 55 28.53 16.34 -13.35
N ASN A 56 28.01 15.18 -13.73
CA ASN A 56 28.65 14.31 -14.72
C ASN A 56 27.88 14.39 -16.05
N GLU A 57 28.40 15.18 -16.99
CA GLU A 57 28.03 15.13 -18.41
C GLU A 57 28.54 13.84 -19.07
N GLN A 58 27.97 12.70 -18.69
CA GLN A 58 28.23 11.42 -19.34
C GLN A 58 27.20 11.15 -20.44
N SER A 59 27.66 10.57 -21.56
CA SER A 59 26.80 10.13 -22.66
C SER A 59 25.65 9.27 -22.15
N LYS A 60 24.42 9.54 -22.62
CA LYS A 60 23.16 8.88 -22.21
C LYS A 60 23.27 7.36 -22.14
N TRP A 61 23.98 6.75 -23.09
CA TRP A 61 24.21 5.30 -23.13
C TRP A 61 25.12 4.78 -22.02
N THR A 62 26.17 5.52 -21.67
CA THR A 62 27.10 5.17 -20.60
C THR A 62 26.39 5.26 -19.24
N THR A 63 25.51 6.26 -19.09
CA THR A 63 24.64 6.37 -17.92
C THR A 63 23.68 5.19 -17.81
N VAL A 64 23.04 4.77 -18.91
CA VAL A 64 22.15 3.59 -18.91
C VAL A 64 22.91 2.31 -18.56
N VAL A 65 24.11 2.08 -19.12
CA VAL A 65 24.93 0.91 -18.81
C VAL A 65 25.41 0.92 -17.35
N ASN A 66 25.85 2.07 -16.85
CA ASN A 66 26.24 2.21 -15.45
C ASN A 66 25.06 2.00 -14.50
N VAL A 67 23.87 2.52 -14.84
CA VAL A 67 22.64 2.29 -14.09
C VAL A 67 22.29 0.80 -14.09
N ALA A 68 22.29 0.14 -15.25
CA ALA A 68 22.01 -1.29 -15.36
C ALA A 68 23.01 -2.13 -14.55
N ARG A 69 24.30 -1.77 -14.59
CA ARG A 69 25.35 -2.40 -13.79
C ARG A 69 25.10 -2.19 -12.29
N ASN A 70 24.80 -0.96 -11.87
CA ASN A 70 24.57 -0.62 -10.47
C ASN A 70 23.33 -1.32 -9.90
N ILE A 71 22.28 -1.49 -10.72
CA ILE A 71 21.08 -2.27 -10.37
C ILE A 71 21.43 -3.75 -10.24
N ALA A 72 22.15 -4.33 -11.20
CA ALA A 72 22.54 -5.74 -11.18
C ALA A 72 23.49 -6.06 -10.02
N THR A 73 24.37 -5.13 -9.64
CA THR A 73 25.25 -5.27 -8.47
C THR A 73 24.58 -4.85 -7.16
N ASN A 74 23.33 -4.38 -7.19
CA ASN A 74 22.62 -4.02 -5.98
C ASN A 74 22.35 -5.30 -5.16
N PRO A 75 22.82 -5.40 -3.90
CA PRO A 75 22.71 -6.63 -3.12
C PRO A 75 21.25 -7.07 -2.92
N ILE A 76 20.30 -6.13 -2.93
CA ILE A 76 18.87 -6.42 -2.77
C ILE A 76 18.32 -7.11 -4.02
N VAL A 77 18.62 -6.57 -5.21
CA VAL A 77 18.20 -7.16 -6.49
C VAL A 77 18.89 -8.50 -6.68
N PHE A 78 20.20 -8.54 -6.48
CA PHE A 78 21.01 -9.74 -6.63
C PHE A 78 20.50 -10.87 -5.73
N MET A 79 20.33 -10.63 -4.42
CA MET A 79 19.82 -11.66 -3.49
C MET A 79 18.41 -12.13 -3.83
N THR A 80 17.52 -11.23 -4.30
CA THR A 80 16.17 -11.62 -4.73
C THR A 80 16.24 -12.53 -5.96
N THR A 81 17.01 -12.15 -6.99
CA THR A 81 17.15 -12.96 -8.20
C THR A 81 17.80 -14.31 -7.90
N LEU A 82 18.81 -14.34 -7.02
CA LEU A 82 19.43 -15.57 -6.56
C LEU A 82 18.43 -16.46 -5.82
N GLY A 83 17.62 -15.91 -4.92
CA GLY A 83 16.57 -16.67 -4.22
C GLY A 83 15.54 -17.27 -5.18
N MET A 84 15.13 -16.52 -6.21
CA MET A 84 14.23 -17.02 -7.26
C MET A 84 14.87 -18.14 -8.08
N LEU A 85 16.14 -17.99 -8.50
CA LEU A 85 16.88 -19.01 -9.22
C LEU A 85 17.10 -20.26 -8.38
N ALA A 86 17.44 -20.10 -7.10
CA ALA A 86 17.60 -21.20 -6.16
C ALA A 86 16.28 -21.98 -5.99
N ASN A 87 15.14 -21.29 -5.86
CA ASN A 87 13.83 -21.92 -5.76
C ASN A 87 13.53 -22.82 -6.98
N VAL A 88 13.94 -22.41 -8.18
CA VAL A 88 13.77 -23.21 -9.41
C VAL A 88 14.78 -24.37 -9.46
N LEU A 89 16.05 -24.12 -9.16
CA LEU A 89 17.11 -25.14 -9.18
C LEU A 89 16.87 -26.27 -8.16
N PHE A 90 16.25 -25.94 -7.03
CA PHE A 90 15.92 -26.90 -5.98
C PHE A 90 14.51 -27.51 -6.10
N ASN A 91 13.83 -27.36 -7.24
CA ASN A 91 12.49 -27.90 -7.49
C ASN A 91 11.47 -27.53 -6.39
N HIS A 92 11.51 -26.28 -5.90
CA HIS A 92 10.67 -25.78 -4.82
C HIS A 92 10.90 -26.44 -3.44
N THR A 93 11.98 -27.20 -3.26
CA THR A 93 12.34 -27.84 -1.98
C THR A 93 13.74 -27.45 -1.54
N LEU A 94 13.85 -26.56 -0.55
CA LEU A 94 15.15 -26.13 -0.01
C LEU A 94 15.75 -27.24 0.88
N PRO A 95 17.08 -27.41 0.91
CA PRO A 95 17.73 -28.29 1.89
C PRO A 95 17.44 -27.83 3.33
N PRO A 96 17.21 -28.74 4.30
CA PRO A 96 16.73 -28.38 5.64
C PRO A 96 17.60 -27.35 6.37
N ALA A 97 18.93 -27.50 6.29
CA ALA A 97 19.87 -26.56 6.91
C ALA A 97 19.79 -25.14 6.34
N MET A 98 19.46 -25.00 5.05
CA MET A 98 19.32 -23.69 4.42
C MET A 98 17.93 -23.10 4.71
N GLU A 99 16.90 -23.94 4.72
CA GLU A 99 15.53 -23.55 5.07
C GLU A 99 15.45 -22.96 6.49
N ASP A 100 16.00 -23.66 7.49
CA ASP A 100 15.98 -23.19 8.88
C ASP A 100 16.65 -21.82 9.04
N VAL A 101 17.82 -21.65 8.41
CA VAL A 101 18.57 -20.39 8.44
C VAL A 101 17.80 -19.27 7.75
N LEU A 102 17.27 -19.51 6.55
CA LEU A 102 16.51 -18.52 5.79
C LEU A 102 15.21 -18.13 6.50
N ASN A 103 14.54 -19.07 7.17
CA ASN A 103 13.33 -18.81 7.94
C ASN A 103 13.60 -17.91 9.15
N VAL A 104 14.71 -18.12 9.87
CA VAL A 104 15.11 -17.25 10.99
C VAL A 104 15.42 -15.83 10.50
N PHE A 105 16.19 -15.68 9.42
CA PHE A 105 16.48 -14.35 8.87
C PHE A 105 15.24 -13.65 8.30
N GLY A 106 14.39 -14.39 7.58
CA GLY A 106 13.17 -13.87 6.97
C GLY A 106 12.16 -13.37 8.02
N SER A 107 11.98 -14.12 9.10
CA SER A 107 11.09 -13.73 10.21
C SER A 107 11.64 -12.54 11.01
N ALA A 108 12.95 -12.45 11.21
CA ALA A 108 13.59 -11.32 11.92
C ALA A 108 13.63 -10.02 11.09
N PHE A 109 13.63 -10.10 9.75
CA PHE A 109 13.79 -8.94 8.87
C PHE A 109 12.73 -7.86 9.10
N THR A 110 11.44 -8.24 9.15
CA THR A 110 10.36 -7.26 9.32
C THR A 110 10.47 -6.52 10.65
N GLY A 111 10.74 -7.25 11.74
CA GLY A 111 10.91 -6.67 13.08
C GLY A 111 12.10 -5.73 13.15
N THR A 112 13.25 -6.14 12.61
CA THR A 112 14.46 -5.30 12.59
C THR A 112 14.32 -4.07 11.69
N ALA A 113 13.67 -4.19 10.54
CA ALA A 113 13.40 -3.06 9.66
C ALA A 113 12.45 -2.03 10.29
N LEU A 114 11.36 -2.49 10.93
CA LEU A 114 10.43 -1.63 11.65
C LEU A 114 11.07 -0.98 12.89
N PHE A 115 11.93 -1.71 13.60
CA PHE A 115 12.68 -1.16 14.73
C PHE A 115 13.66 -0.07 14.27
N LEU A 116 14.42 -0.31 13.19
CA LEU A 116 15.32 0.67 12.61
C LEU A 116 14.56 1.91 12.11
N LEU A 117 13.40 1.71 11.48
CA LEU A 117 12.49 2.78 11.07
C LEU A 117 12.08 3.63 12.29
N GLY A 118 11.66 3.00 13.38
CA GLY A 118 11.33 3.68 14.63
C GLY A 118 12.50 4.48 15.20
N LEU A 119 13.69 3.87 15.28
CA LEU A 119 14.91 4.52 15.75
C LEU A 119 15.30 5.75 14.91
N ARG A 120 15.10 5.71 13.58
CA ARG A 120 15.39 6.85 12.70
C ARG A 120 14.43 8.02 12.89
N MET A 121 13.21 7.77 13.37
CA MET A 121 12.19 8.80 13.55
C MET A 121 12.32 9.53 14.90
N VAL A 122 12.85 8.88 15.94
CA VAL A 122 12.99 9.48 17.27
C VAL A 122 13.87 10.75 17.20
N GLY A 123 13.35 11.86 17.72
CA GLY A 123 14.06 13.15 17.79
C GLY A 123 14.21 13.90 16.45
N LYS A 124 13.76 13.32 15.34
CA LYS A 124 13.83 13.93 14.00
C LYS A 124 12.49 14.29 13.38
N VAL A 125 11.38 13.71 13.86
CA VAL A 125 10.02 14.05 13.40
C VAL A 125 9.73 15.56 13.58
N GLN A 126 10.30 16.19 14.62
CA GLN A 126 10.19 17.63 14.90
C GLN A 126 10.99 18.53 13.94
N LYS A 127 11.79 17.97 13.02
CA LYS A 127 12.50 18.73 11.97
C LYS A 127 11.76 18.73 10.64
N LEU A 128 10.71 17.91 10.52
CA LEU A 128 9.91 17.77 9.30
C LEU A 128 8.63 18.60 9.47
N HIS A 129 8.71 19.89 9.17
CA HIS A 129 7.58 20.82 9.24
C HIS A 129 7.45 21.59 7.93
N GLY A 130 6.21 21.97 7.57
CA GLY A 130 5.94 22.85 6.44
C GLY A 130 5.97 22.16 5.08
N PHE A 131 6.53 22.84 4.08
CA PHE A 131 6.44 22.49 2.67
C PHE A 131 7.09 21.13 2.33
N ALA A 132 8.08 20.69 3.12
CA ALA A 132 8.75 19.40 2.92
C ALA A 132 7.79 18.19 3.07
N LEU A 133 6.74 18.30 3.89
CA LEU A 133 5.74 17.25 4.07
C LEU A 133 4.60 17.30 3.04
N LEU A 134 4.51 18.36 2.24
CA LEU A 134 3.43 18.52 1.27
C LEU A 134 3.52 17.45 0.18
N VAL A 135 4.72 17.21 -0.35
CA VAL A 135 4.93 16.20 -1.41
C VAL A 135 4.57 14.78 -0.91
N PRO A 136 5.11 14.28 0.21
CA PRO A 136 4.69 12.97 0.72
C PRO A 136 3.22 12.93 1.14
N GLY A 137 2.67 14.02 1.68
CA GLY A 137 1.25 14.09 2.05
C GLY A 137 0.32 13.90 0.85
N ILE A 138 0.60 14.59 -0.27
CA ILE A 138 -0.13 14.40 -1.52
C ILE A 138 0.04 12.97 -2.04
N LEU A 139 1.25 12.42 -2.03
CA LEU A 139 1.50 11.05 -2.48
C LEU A 139 0.74 10.01 -1.64
N ILE A 140 0.66 10.20 -0.32
CA ILE A 140 -0.15 9.35 0.55
C ILE A 140 -1.62 9.48 0.20
N ALA A 141 -2.15 10.69 0.02
CA ALA A 141 -3.55 10.89 -0.35
C ALA A 141 -3.91 10.25 -1.69
N VAL A 142 -3.07 10.45 -2.71
CA VAL A 142 -3.22 9.80 -4.03
C VAL A 142 -3.16 8.28 -3.88
N LYS A 143 -2.22 7.77 -3.10
CA LYS A 143 -2.12 6.33 -2.85
C LYS A 143 -3.38 5.78 -2.15
N LEU A 144 -3.90 6.47 -1.14
CA LEU A 144 -5.04 5.96 -0.36
C LEU A 144 -6.37 6.03 -1.11
N LEU A 145 -6.52 7.00 -2.02
CA LEU A 145 -7.79 7.23 -2.72
C LEU A 145 -7.77 6.75 -4.17
N ALA A 146 -6.74 7.14 -4.94
CA ALA A 146 -6.68 6.86 -6.36
C ALA A 146 -6.17 5.44 -6.64
N LEU A 147 -5.14 4.97 -5.93
CA LEU A 147 -4.52 3.68 -6.23
C LEU A 147 -5.52 2.50 -6.15
N PRO A 148 -6.37 2.35 -5.11
CA PRO A 148 -7.37 1.28 -5.05
C PRO A 148 -8.34 1.28 -6.23
N LEU A 149 -8.77 2.46 -6.66
CA LEU A 149 -9.70 2.62 -7.79
C LEU A 149 -9.01 2.29 -9.11
N VAL A 150 -7.80 2.81 -9.33
CA VAL A 150 -7.00 2.51 -10.52
C VAL A 150 -6.70 1.03 -10.61
N THR A 151 -6.31 0.37 -9.50
CA THR A 151 -6.06 -1.08 -9.50
C THR A 151 -7.31 -1.88 -9.84
N ARG A 152 -8.48 -1.47 -9.34
CA ARG A 152 -9.76 -2.11 -9.67
C ARG A 152 -10.07 -2.00 -11.15
N GLU A 153 -10.02 -0.79 -11.71
CA GLU A 153 -10.39 -0.55 -13.10
C GLU A 153 -9.40 -1.19 -14.06
N VAL A 154 -8.09 -1.14 -13.77
CA VAL A 154 -7.07 -1.83 -14.59
C VAL A 154 -7.31 -3.34 -14.62
N VAL A 155 -7.57 -3.96 -13.46
CA VAL A 155 -7.87 -5.41 -13.40
C VAL A 155 -9.16 -5.72 -14.17
N SER A 156 -10.22 -4.91 -13.97
CA SER A 156 -11.49 -5.06 -14.67
C SER A 156 -11.32 -5.01 -16.19
N LEU A 157 -10.61 -4.01 -16.71
CA LEU A 157 -10.36 -3.83 -18.14
C LEU A 157 -9.52 -4.97 -18.74
N ILE A 158 -8.47 -5.40 -18.05
CA ILE A 158 -7.61 -6.50 -18.52
C ILE A 158 -8.40 -7.81 -18.64
N LEU A 159 -9.24 -8.12 -17.65
CA LEU A 159 -10.03 -9.35 -17.63
C LEU A 159 -11.19 -9.31 -18.62
N GLN A 160 -11.84 -8.16 -18.81
CA GLN A 160 -12.85 -7.97 -19.85
C GLN A 160 -12.25 -8.11 -21.25
N PHE A 161 -11.06 -7.54 -21.48
CA PHE A 161 -10.36 -7.69 -22.75
C PHE A 161 -10.02 -9.16 -23.03
N SER A 162 -9.70 -9.92 -21.98
CA SER A 162 -9.39 -11.35 -22.05
C SER A 162 -10.63 -12.27 -22.09
N GLN A 163 -11.83 -11.70 -22.18
CA GLN A 163 -13.13 -12.42 -22.28
C GLN A 163 -13.43 -13.37 -21.10
N HIS A 164 -13.02 -12.99 -19.88
CA HIS A 164 -13.39 -13.73 -18.66
C HIS A 164 -14.86 -13.51 -18.24
N ASN A 165 -15.36 -14.41 -17.39
CA ASN A 165 -16.72 -14.35 -16.87
C ASN A 165 -16.95 -13.08 -16.03
N SER A 166 -18.16 -12.50 -16.09
CA SER A 166 -18.49 -11.25 -15.37
C SER A 166 -18.33 -11.34 -13.85
N THR A 167 -18.65 -12.50 -13.25
CA THR A 167 -18.45 -12.77 -11.83
C THR A 167 -16.98 -12.80 -11.44
N GLU A 168 -16.14 -13.45 -12.26
CA GLU A 168 -14.70 -13.53 -12.04
C GLU A 168 -14.02 -12.17 -12.19
N VAL A 169 -14.42 -11.38 -13.19
CA VAL A 169 -14.00 -9.98 -13.36
C VAL A 169 -14.32 -9.17 -12.10
N GLN A 170 -15.53 -9.32 -11.56
CA GLN A 170 -15.96 -8.62 -10.36
C GLN A 170 -15.12 -9.05 -9.14
N ASP A 171 -14.97 -10.34 -8.90
CA ASP A 171 -14.24 -10.84 -7.72
C ASP A 171 -12.74 -10.48 -7.74
N LEU A 172 -12.08 -10.61 -8.90
CA LEU A 172 -10.67 -10.24 -9.06
C LEU A 172 -10.45 -8.72 -9.00
N SER A 173 -11.35 -7.93 -9.59
CA SER A 173 -11.23 -6.47 -9.53
C SER A 173 -11.49 -5.95 -8.11
N THR A 174 -12.41 -6.57 -7.36
CA THR A 174 -12.64 -6.27 -5.94
C THR A 174 -11.45 -6.70 -5.07
N TYR A 175 -10.82 -7.84 -5.37
CA TYR A 175 -9.55 -8.21 -4.75
C TYR A 175 -8.44 -7.19 -5.05
N GLY A 176 -8.32 -6.74 -6.31
CA GLY A 176 -7.38 -5.71 -6.73
C GLY A 176 -7.62 -4.37 -6.03
N PHE A 177 -8.88 -3.97 -5.85
CA PHE A 177 -9.27 -2.81 -5.04
C PHE A 177 -8.74 -2.95 -3.60
N LEU A 178 -9.03 -4.07 -2.94
CA LEU A 178 -8.60 -4.34 -1.57
C LEU A 178 -7.08 -4.30 -1.45
N TYR A 179 -6.35 -4.97 -2.35
CA TYR A 179 -4.89 -4.97 -2.34
C TYR A 179 -4.32 -3.55 -2.51
N GLY A 180 -4.93 -2.72 -3.35
CA GLY A 180 -4.54 -1.31 -3.52
C GLY A 180 -4.65 -0.47 -2.24
N THR A 181 -5.44 -0.90 -1.26
CA THR A 181 -5.57 -0.22 0.05
C THR A 181 -4.43 -0.53 1.02
N PHE A 182 -3.58 -1.51 0.74
CA PHE A 182 -2.55 -1.97 1.67
C PHE A 182 -1.44 -0.92 1.89
N PRO A 183 -0.90 -0.82 3.11
CA PRO A 183 0.10 0.19 3.44
C PRO A 183 1.45 -0.12 2.78
N SER A 184 2.23 0.92 2.50
CA SER A 184 3.49 0.76 1.76
C SER A 184 4.49 0.02 2.64
N ALA A 185 5.17 -0.97 2.07
CA ALA A 185 6.05 -1.82 2.87
C ALA A 185 7.34 -1.10 3.35
N PRO A 186 7.82 -1.44 4.57
CA PRO A 186 9.11 -1.05 5.14
C PRO A 186 10.34 -1.18 4.25
N SER A 187 10.30 -2.09 3.26
CA SER A 187 11.38 -2.27 2.29
C SER A 187 11.77 -0.99 1.54
N VAL A 188 10.81 -0.07 1.31
CA VAL A 188 11.09 1.22 0.64
C VAL A 188 12.06 2.08 1.46
N PHE A 189 12.00 2.02 2.79
CA PHE A 189 12.91 2.73 3.69
C PHE A 189 14.32 2.12 3.67
N VAL A 190 14.44 0.80 3.53
CA VAL A 190 15.73 0.13 3.34
C VAL A 190 16.38 0.58 2.03
N TYR A 191 15.59 0.74 0.96
CA TYR A 191 16.08 1.25 -0.33
C TYR A 191 16.53 2.70 -0.21
N ALA A 192 15.71 3.56 0.38
CA ALA A 192 16.06 4.96 0.64
C ALA A 192 17.37 5.09 1.43
N THR A 193 17.55 4.24 2.45
CA THR A 193 18.78 4.21 3.26
C THR A 193 19.99 3.79 2.43
N SER A 194 19.83 2.77 1.56
CA SER A 194 20.91 2.28 0.70
C SER A 194 21.36 3.31 -0.34
N TYR A 195 20.43 4.13 -0.84
CA TYR A 195 20.72 5.21 -1.79
C TYR A 195 20.96 6.58 -1.13
N SER A 196 20.89 6.67 0.20
CA SER A 196 21.00 7.93 0.97
C SER A 196 20.06 9.03 0.50
N MET A 197 18.82 8.68 0.13
CA MET A 197 17.81 9.61 -0.39
C MET A 197 16.77 9.91 0.68
N ASP A 198 16.69 11.18 1.13
CA ASP A 198 15.66 11.73 2.02
C ASP A 198 15.09 10.74 3.05
N VAL A 199 16.00 10.03 3.73
CA VAL A 199 15.68 8.87 4.57
C VAL A 199 14.70 9.23 5.69
N ASP A 200 14.88 10.41 6.29
CA ASP A 200 14.03 10.91 7.36
C ASP A 200 12.60 11.24 6.84
N LEU A 201 12.49 11.79 5.62
CA LEU A 201 11.20 12.11 4.99
C LEU A 201 10.43 10.84 4.61
N ILE A 202 11.12 9.87 4.01
CA ILE A 202 10.55 8.59 3.59
C ILE A 202 10.10 7.78 4.80
N ALA A 203 10.88 7.79 5.89
CA ALA A 203 10.51 7.15 7.15
C ALA A 203 9.19 7.71 7.70
N CYS A 204 9.07 9.04 7.79
CA CYS A 204 7.85 9.69 8.27
C CYS A 204 6.65 9.45 7.37
N ALA A 205 6.84 9.54 6.05
CA ALA A 205 5.78 9.28 5.07
C ALA A 205 5.26 7.84 5.14
N MET A 206 6.15 6.87 5.30
CA MET A 206 5.80 5.46 5.39
C MET A 206 4.99 5.14 6.66
N VAL A 207 5.40 5.69 7.79
CA VAL A 207 4.66 5.50 9.06
C VAL A 207 3.30 6.17 8.98
N ALA A 208 3.24 7.42 8.50
CA ALA A 208 1.96 8.12 8.28
C ALA A 208 1.04 7.35 7.32
N CYS A 209 1.59 6.81 6.22
CA CYS A 209 0.85 5.97 5.29
C CYS A 209 0.28 4.72 5.98
N THR A 210 1.05 4.07 6.84
CA THR A 210 0.61 2.86 7.55
C THR A 210 -0.54 3.16 8.50
N PHE A 211 -0.44 4.24 9.29
CA PHE A 211 -1.51 4.67 10.19
C PHE A 211 -2.78 5.08 9.45
N LEU A 212 -2.67 5.80 8.33
CA LEU A 212 -3.83 6.26 7.56
C LEU A 212 -4.46 5.16 6.69
N SER A 213 -3.66 4.20 6.23
CA SER A 213 -4.11 3.06 5.42
C SER A 213 -4.88 2.03 6.22
N ALA A 214 -4.53 1.81 7.50
CA ALA A 214 -5.17 0.76 8.30
C ALA A 214 -6.71 0.92 8.42
N PRO A 215 -7.27 2.09 8.80
CA PRO A 215 -8.72 2.28 8.84
C PRO A 215 -9.40 2.08 7.48
N LEU A 216 -8.79 2.59 6.41
CA LEU A 216 -9.32 2.48 5.06
C LEU A 216 -9.35 1.02 4.59
N MET A 217 -8.26 0.28 4.80
CA MET A 217 -8.15 -1.12 4.46
C MET A 217 -9.19 -1.96 5.24
N PHE A 218 -9.41 -1.70 6.53
CA PHE A 218 -10.45 -2.38 7.30
C PHE A 218 -11.87 -2.03 6.82
N ALA A 219 -12.13 -0.76 6.52
CA ALA A 219 -13.41 -0.32 5.96
C ALA A 219 -13.68 -0.97 4.59
N SER A 220 -12.67 -1.01 3.71
CA SER A 220 -12.74 -1.66 2.42
C SER A 220 -12.97 -3.16 2.55
N ALA A 221 -12.25 -3.85 3.44
CA ALA A 221 -12.47 -5.27 3.71
C ALA A 221 -13.93 -5.55 4.12
N LYS A 222 -14.49 -4.74 5.02
CA LYS A 222 -15.89 -4.86 5.42
C LYS A 222 -16.86 -4.54 4.28
N MET A 223 -16.56 -3.55 3.44
CA MET A 223 -17.34 -3.23 2.23
C MET A 223 -17.40 -4.41 1.26
N VAL A 224 -16.30 -5.17 1.10
CA VAL A 224 -16.25 -6.38 0.26
C VAL A 224 -17.12 -7.52 0.83
N ILE A 225 -17.16 -7.70 2.16
CA ILE A 225 -18.08 -8.67 2.78
C ILE A 225 -19.52 -8.22 2.56
N ALA A 226 -19.77 -6.95 2.80
CA ALA A 226 -21.07 -6.30 2.67
C ALA A 226 -21.70 -6.45 1.28
N SER A 227 -20.92 -6.33 0.20
CA SER A 227 -21.42 -6.48 -1.17
C SER A 227 -21.96 -7.88 -1.48
N ASN A 228 -21.66 -8.87 -0.64
CA ASN A 228 -22.10 -10.25 -0.77
C ASN A 228 -23.17 -10.65 0.26
N LEU A 229 -23.66 -9.71 1.10
CA LEU A 229 -24.66 -9.96 2.14
C LEU A 229 -26.05 -9.43 1.75
N ASP A 230 -27.10 -10.08 2.25
CA ASP A 230 -28.48 -9.58 2.13
C ASP A 230 -28.61 -8.17 2.76
N PRO A 231 -29.43 -7.26 2.20
CA PRO A 231 -29.51 -5.85 2.62
C PRO A 231 -29.80 -5.64 4.11
N LYS A 232 -30.51 -6.57 4.76
CA LYS A 232 -30.80 -6.52 6.20
C LYS A 232 -29.59 -6.89 7.06
N GLN A 233 -28.75 -7.82 6.60
CA GLN A 233 -27.50 -8.19 7.26
C GLN A 233 -26.40 -7.15 7.05
N PHE A 234 -26.42 -6.46 5.91
CA PHE A 234 -25.57 -5.31 5.60
C PHE A 234 -25.74 -4.18 6.63
N MET A 235 -26.97 -3.72 6.86
CA MET A 235 -27.25 -2.66 7.84
C MET A 235 -26.83 -3.03 9.27
N LYS A 236 -27.01 -4.30 9.65
CA LYS A 236 -26.57 -4.80 10.96
C LYS A 236 -25.04 -4.80 11.09
N THR A 237 -24.34 -5.18 10.02
CA THR A 237 -22.87 -5.21 9.99
C THR A 237 -22.29 -3.79 10.00
N LEU A 238 -22.92 -2.84 9.32
CA LEU A 238 -22.54 -1.42 9.35
C LEU A 238 -22.70 -0.82 10.75
N ASN A 239 -23.82 -1.06 11.43
CA ASN A 239 -24.04 -0.55 12.79
C ASN A 239 -23.02 -1.12 13.79
N LEU A 240 -22.66 -2.40 13.67
CA LEU A 240 -21.60 -3.00 14.51
C LEU A 240 -20.23 -2.39 14.22
N PHE A 241 -19.93 -2.12 12.95
CA PHE A 241 -18.67 -1.48 12.56
C PHE A 241 -18.56 -0.02 13.02
N GLU A 242 -19.64 0.76 12.87
CA GLU A 242 -19.74 2.11 13.41
C GLU A 242 -19.53 2.10 14.93
N PHE A 243 -20.13 1.12 15.62
CA PHE A 243 -19.96 0.93 17.06
C PHE A 243 -18.51 0.57 17.45
N ASP A 244 -17.88 -0.40 16.77
CA ASP A 244 -16.48 -0.78 17.04
C ASP A 244 -15.50 0.38 16.80
N ILE A 245 -15.69 1.14 15.72
CA ILE A 245 -14.92 2.36 15.44
C ILE A 245 -15.16 3.40 16.51
N SER A 246 -16.41 3.59 16.95
CA SER A 246 -16.75 4.55 18.00
C SER A 246 -16.03 4.22 19.31
N ILE A 247 -15.94 2.95 19.70
CA ILE A 247 -15.20 2.51 20.89
C ILE A 247 -13.71 2.78 20.73
N ALA A 248 -13.12 2.39 19.59
CA ALA A 248 -11.71 2.62 19.32
C ALA A 248 -11.37 4.13 19.33
N ALA A 249 -12.24 4.97 18.77
CA ALA A 249 -12.10 6.42 18.77
C ALA A 249 -12.20 7.01 20.18
N VAL A 250 -13.11 6.51 21.02
CA VAL A 250 -13.23 6.91 22.43
C VAL A 250 -11.99 6.50 23.22
N LEU A 251 -11.48 5.28 23.05
CA LEU A 251 -10.25 4.83 23.72
C LEU A 251 -9.03 5.68 23.31
N ALA A 252 -8.91 6.01 22.02
CA ALA A 252 -7.87 6.92 21.53
C ALA A 252 -8.03 8.36 22.04
N ALA A 253 -9.27 8.81 22.30
CA ALA A 253 -9.56 10.12 22.87
C ALA A 253 -9.34 10.18 24.39
N VAL A 254 -9.52 9.06 25.10
CA VAL A 254 -9.43 8.96 26.57
C VAL A 254 -8.02 8.66 27.04
N SER A 255 -7.13 8.10 26.21
CA SER A 255 -5.73 7.89 26.60
C SER A 255 -5.10 9.24 26.99
N PRO A 256 -4.69 9.46 28.26
CA PRO A 256 -3.99 10.68 28.61
C PRO A 256 -2.70 10.76 27.79
N PRO A 257 -2.20 11.95 27.43
CA PRO A 257 -0.87 12.07 26.88
C PRO A 257 0.08 11.58 27.97
N VAL A 258 0.56 10.36 27.86
CA VAL A 258 1.52 9.77 28.80
C VAL A 258 2.83 10.52 28.62
N SER A 259 2.92 11.63 29.36
CA SER A 259 4.07 12.35 29.86
C SER A 259 5.44 11.95 29.32
N SER A 260 5.77 12.42 28.11
CA SER A 260 6.99 13.20 27.82
C SER A 260 7.23 13.32 26.31
N MET A 261 6.40 14.09 25.59
CA MET A 261 6.86 14.75 24.37
C MET A 261 5.90 15.86 23.98
N SER A 262 6.42 17.08 24.01
CA SER A 262 5.82 18.28 23.46
C SER A 262 5.33 18.05 22.03
N LEU A 263 4.02 18.21 21.77
CA LEU A 263 3.42 18.57 20.47
C LEU A 263 1.90 18.84 20.65
N PRO A 264 1.46 20.00 21.16
CA PRO A 264 0.03 20.33 21.32
C PRO A 264 -0.60 20.86 20.01
N ILE A 265 -0.19 20.33 18.85
CA ILE A 265 -0.70 20.73 17.52
C ILE A 265 -1.28 19.52 16.75
N PHE A 266 -0.94 18.28 17.12
CA PHE A 266 -1.37 17.09 16.37
C PHE A 266 -2.80 16.61 16.68
N SER A 267 -3.34 16.84 17.87
CA SER A 267 -4.70 16.37 18.23
C SER A 267 -5.82 17.20 17.58
N VAL A 268 -5.63 18.51 17.44
CA VAL A 268 -6.58 19.41 16.77
C VAL A 268 -6.49 19.28 15.25
N ILE A 269 -5.31 19.00 14.70
CA ILE A 269 -5.11 18.67 13.28
C ILE A 269 -5.68 17.29 12.95
N TYR A 270 -5.59 16.29 13.82
CA TYR A 270 -6.21 14.97 13.58
C TYR A 270 -7.74 15.03 13.51
N LEU A 271 -8.40 15.82 14.37
CA LEU A 271 -9.85 15.96 14.35
C LEU A 271 -10.36 16.88 13.21
N SER A 272 -9.56 17.88 12.81
CA SER A 272 -9.90 18.78 11.69
C SER A 272 -9.55 18.21 10.32
N LEU A 273 -8.44 17.47 10.16
CA LEU A 273 -8.16 16.67 8.96
C LEU A 273 -9.11 15.47 8.85
N ALA A 274 -9.50 14.79 9.93
CA ALA A 274 -10.53 13.75 9.86
C ALA A 274 -11.89 14.35 9.44
N ARG A 275 -12.24 15.56 9.91
CA ARG A 275 -13.45 16.26 9.45
C ARG A 275 -13.34 16.78 8.02
N VAL A 276 -12.20 17.30 7.57
CA VAL A 276 -11.99 17.78 6.20
C VAL A 276 -11.84 16.63 5.21
N VAL A 277 -11.24 15.50 5.59
CA VAL A 277 -11.16 14.28 4.79
C VAL A 277 -12.55 13.63 4.73
N CYS A 278 -13.32 13.56 5.82
CA CYS A 278 -14.73 13.12 5.74
C CYS A 278 -15.62 14.11 4.96
N LEU A 279 -15.39 15.42 5.03
CA LEU A 279 -16.14 16.41 4.24
C LEU A 279 -15.76 16.33 2.75
N CYS A 280 -14.46 16.23 2.44
CA CYS A 280 -13.98 16.07 1.06
C CYS A 280 -14.40 14.71 0.49
N GLN A 281 -14.51 13.68 1.32
CA GLN A 281 -15.00 12.36 0.94
C GLN A 281 -16.52 12.37 0.74
N ALA A 282 -17.29 13.05 1.58
CA ALA A 282 -18.73 13.27 1.37
C ALA A 282 -19.01 14.14 0.13
N LEU A 283 -18.18 15.16 -0.12
CA LEU A 283 -18.27 16.01 -1.31
C LEU A 283 -17.85 15.25 -2.58
N LEU A 284 -16.82 14.40 -2.53
CA LEU A 284 -16.41 13.56 -3.65
C LEU A 284 -17.47 12.49 -3.97
N TYR A 285 -18.08 11.87 -2.96
CA TYR A 285 -19.20 10.93 -3.16
C TYR A 285 -20.47 11.63 -3.66
N LEU A 286 -20.76 12.86 -3.20
CA LEU A 286 -21.87 13.66 -3.72
C LEU A 286 -21.63 14.05 -5.19
N TRP A 287 -20.41 14.44 -5.56
CA TRP A 287 -20.03 14.75 -6.94
C TRP A 287 -20.07 13.53 -7.86
N LEU A 288 -19.55 12.37 -7.42
CA LEU A 288 -19.64 11.11 -8.17
C LEU A 288 -21.09 10.61 -8.31
N ALA A 289 -21.93 10.77 -7.29
CA ALA A 289 -23.34 10.44 -7.37
C ALA A 289 -24.11 11.36 -8.32
N ILE A 290 -23.81 12.66 -8.34
CA ILE A 290 -24.40 13.62 -9.30
C ILE A 290 -23.97 13.29 -10.73
N ILE A 291 -22.68 12.99 -10.96
CA ILE A 291 -22.16 12.59 -12.27
C ILE A 291 -22.76 11.26 -12.74
N LEU A 292 -22.90 10.27 -11.85
CA LEU A 292 -23.56 9.01 -12.19
C LEU A 292 -25.05 9.21 -12.48
N THR A 293 -25.73 10.09 -11.75
CA THR A 293 -27.16 10.38 -11.99
C THR A 293 -27.36 11.15 -13.29
N TYR A 294 -26.46 12.08 -13.63
CA TYR A 294 -26.44 12.79 -14.92
C TYR A 294 -26.09 11.84 -16.08
N CYS A 295 -25.10 10.96 -15.92
CA CYS A 295 -24.78 9.95 -16.92
C CYS A 295 -25.91 8.93 -17.09
N LEU A 296 -26.55 8.47 -16.00
CA LEU A 296 -27.70 7.56 -16.10
C LEU A 296 -28.90 8.23 -16.77
N THR A 297 -29.20 9.50 -16.48
CA THR A 297 -30.33 10.20 -17.13
C THR A 297 -30.06 10.50 -18.61
N VAL A 298 -28.80 10.72 -19.02
CA VAL A 298 -28.43 10.91 -20.42
C VAL A 298 -28.33 9.59 -21.21
N ILE A 299 -28.03 8.47 -20.53
CA ILE A 299 -27.84 7.15 -21.18
C ILE A 299 -29.12 6.28 -21.13
N LEU A 300 -29.99 6.40 -20.12
CA LEU A 300 -31.21 5.60 -19.95
C LEU A 300 -32.51 6.28 -20.41
N LEU A 301 -32.48 7.54 -20.86
CA LEU A 301 -33.65 8.20 -21.46
C LEU A 301 -33.55 8.51 -22.97
N PRO A 302 -33.18 7.57 -23.86
CA PRO A 302 -33.46 7.71 -25.27
C PRO A 302 -34.73 6.93 -25.65
N THR A 303 -35.88 7.20 -25.05
CA THR A 303 -37.21 6.82 -25.59
C THR A 303 -38.30 7.64 -24.90
N VAL A 304 -39.23 8.20 -25.69
CA VAL A 304 -40.32 9.15 -25.33
C VAL A 304 -39.77 10.58 -25.18
N ILE A 305 -39.74 11.41 -26.23
CA ILE A 305 -40.77 11.82 -27.20
C ILE A 305 -40.16 11.94 -28.59
#